data_AF-A0A371KIH6-F1
#
_entry.id   AF-A0A371KIH6-F1
#
_cell.length_a   1.000
_cell.length_b   1.000
_cell.length_c   1.000
_cell.angle_alpha   90.00
_cell.angle_beta   90.00
_cell.angle_gamma   90.00
#
_symmetry.space_group_name_H-M   'P 1'
#
loop_
_entity.id
_entity.type
_entity.pdbx_description
1 polymer ?
#
loop_
_entity_poly.entity_id
_entity_poly.type
_entity_poly.pdbx_seq_one_letter_code
_entity_poly.pdbx_strand_id
1 'polypeptide(L)'
;MRSRDARDAGDSDRTRRRFIWLAGTAAMAGLAGCSGGGGGGAEPAETTATTTQSSGSTGGVPEAYATATSLDGTQRNPDSLSSQEAVSYQDEPSEGRQCSTCRYYIEDRNGDGVGACAIVAGEVAPEGYCVSYVEYEG
;
A
#
# COMPACT_ATOMS: atom_id res chain seq x y z
N MET A 1 -43.73 -3.68 -28.75
CA MET A 1 -44.16 -3.83 -27.35
C MET A 1 -43.18 -4.77 -26.66
N ARG A 2 -42.34 -4.23 -25.76
CA ARG A 2 -41.85 -4.79 -24.47
C ARG A 2 -41.29 -6.23 -24.46
N SER A 3 -40.18 -6.60 -23.84
CA SER A 3 -39.16 -6.00 -22.99
C SER A 3 -38.27 -7.19 -22.61
N ARG A 4 -36.94 -7.12 -22.73
CA ARG A 4 -36.06 -8.15 -22.16
C ARG A 4 -34.64 -7.61 -21.90
N ASP A 5 -34.61 -6.42 -21.29
CA ASP A 5 -33.45 -5.90 -20.58
C ASP A 5 -33.68 -6.06 -19.06
N ALA A 6 -32.60 -6.27 -18.31
CA ALA A 6 -32.49 -6.26 -16.83
C ALA A 6 -32.80 -7.56 -16.05
N ARG A 7 -32.03 -8.64 -16.26
CA ARG A 7 -31.92 -9.75 -15.28
C ARG A 7 -30.52 -10.32 -15.07
N ASP A 8 -29.47 -9.52 -15.26
CA ASP A 8 -28.08 -9.97 -15.02
C ASP A 8 -27.27 -8.88 -14.30
N ALA A 9 -27.51 -8.68 -13.00
CA ALA A 9 -26.73 -7.76 -12.16
C ALA A 9 -26.87 -8.00 -10.64
N GLY A 10 -27.45 -9.12 -10.20
CA GLY A 10 -27.84 -9.30 -8.78
C GLY A 10 -27.30 -10.53 -8.06
N ASP A 11 -26.63 -11.45 -8.75
CA ASP A 11 -26.38 -12.79 -8.21
C ASP A 11 -24.94 -12.98 -7.65
N SER A 12 -23.93 -12.31 -8.21
CA SER A 12 -22.53 -12.50 -7.80
C SER A 12 -22.16 -11.85 -6.45
N ASP A 13 -22.92 -10.85 -6.00
CA ASP A 13 -22.67 -10.14 -4.73
C ASP A 13 -23.22 -10.88 -3.49
N ARG A 14 -24.17 -11.80 -3.68
CA ARG A 14 -24.85 -12.49 -2.57
C ARG A 14 -24.15 -13.78 -2.13
N THR A 15 -23.29 -14.33 -2.99
CA THR A 15 -22.57 -15.59 -2.75
C THR A 15 -21.29 -15.39 -1.93
N ARG A 16 -20.67 -14.20 -1.98
CA ARG A 16 -19.41 -13.91 -1.26
C ARG A 16 -19.59 -13.52 0.22
N ARG A 17 -20.78 -13.03 0.59
CA ARG A 17 -21.06 -12.49 1.94
C ARG A 17 -21.65 -13.51 2.91
N ARG A 18 -21.73 -14.79 2.52
CA ARG A 18 -22.37 -15.86 3.32
C ARG A 18 -21.41 -16.87 3.93
N PHE A 19 -20.10 -16.75 3.72
CA PHE A 19 -19.17 -17.84 4.08
C PHE A 19 -18.25 -17.63 5.27
N ILE A 20 -18.26 -16.48 5.97
CA ILE A 20 -17.45 -16.36 7.19
C ILE A 20 -18.24 -15.59 8.24
N TRP A 21 -18.95 -16.30 9.13
CA TRP A 21 -19.16 -15.82 10.51
C TRP A 21 -19.69 -16.82 11.56
N LEU A 22 -19.65 -18.15 11.42
CA LEU A 22 -20.30 -18.99 12.46
C LEU A 22 -19.50 -20.22 12.91
N ALA A 23 -18.43 -19.96 13.67
CA ALA A 23 -17.92 -20.80 14.76
C ALA A 23 -17.00 -19.92 15.64
N GLY A 24 -17.10 -19.80 16.96
CA GLY A 24 -17.76 -20.68 17.92
C GLY A 24 -18.15 -19.96 19.22
N THR A 25 -19.07 -20.61 19.89
CA THR A 25 -19.65 -20.32 21.21
C THR A 25 -18.78 -20.88 22.33
N ALA A 26 -18.49 -20.08 23.37
CA ALA A 26 -18.36 -20.44 24.81
C ALA A 26 -17.55 -19.33 25.52
N ALA A 27 -17.87 -18.80 26.71
CA ALA A 27 -18.92 -19.02 27.70
C ALA A 27 -19.07 -17.73 28.54
N MET A 28 -20.25 -17.51 29.12
CA MET A 28 -20.54 -16.40 30.03
C MET A 28 -20.06 -16.70 31.47
N ALA A 29 -19.36 -15.77 32.12
CA ALA A 29 -19.53 -15.37 33.53
C ALA A 29 -18.47 -14.31 33.94
N GLY A 30 -18.89 -13.15 34.46
CA GLY A 30 -17.96 -12.20 35.09
C GLY A 30 -18.45 -10.75 35.24
N LEU A 31 -19.20 -10.50 36.32
CA LEU A 31 -19.31 -9.30 37.19
C LEU A 31 -18.80 -7.92 36.68
N ALA A 32 -19.62 -6.89 36.90
CA ALA A 32 -19.39 -5.48 36.60
C ALA A 32 -17.98 -4.96 36.93
N GLY A 33 -17.34 -4.32 35.94
CA GLY A 33 -16.07 -3.63 36.05
C GLY A 33 -15.92 -2.57 34.96
N CYS A 34 -15.57 -1.36 35.40
CA CYS A 34 -15.40 -0.14 34.63
C CYS A 34 -14.16 -0.20 33.72
N SER A 35 -14.27 0.42 32.54
CA SER A 35 -13.17 0.99 31.73
C SER A 35 -12.01 0.09 31.27
N GLY A 36 -11.75 0.14 29.96
CA GLY A 36 -10.41 -0.11 29.41
C GLY A 36 -10.18 -1.52 28.88
N GLY A 37 -10.73 -1.82 27.70
CA GLY A 37 -10.42 -3.04 26.95
C GLY A 37 -9.07 -2.93 26.25
N GLY A 38 -8.00 -3.26 26.96
CA GLY A 38 -6.74 -3.72 26.36
C GLY A 38 -6.75 -5.24 26.25
N GLY A 39 -6.39 -5.79 25.10
CA GLY A 39 -6.29 -7.22 24.87
C GLY A 39 -5.22 -7.52 23.82
N GLY A 40 -3.97 -7.57 24.26
CA GLY A 40 -2.88 -8.15 23.50
C GLY A 40 -2.95 -9.68 23.55
N GLY A 41 -2.71 -10.30 22.39
CA GLY A 41 -2.42 -11.72 22.24
C GLY A 41 -1.47 -11.88 21.06
N ALA A 42 -0.19 -12.06 21.36
CA ALA A 42 0.87 -12.55 20.47
C ALA A 42 0.60 -14.05 20.21
N GLU A 43 0.93 -14.76 19.11
CA GLU A 43 1.88 -14.75 17.98
C GLU A 43 1.28 -15.68 16.87
N PRO A 44 1.71 -15.71 15.57
CA PRO A 44 3.06 -15.53 15.06
C PRO A 44 3.22 -14.42 14.01
N ALA A 45 4.48 -14.07 13.74
CA ALA A 45 4.91 -13.13 12.71
C ALA A 45 4.26 -13.40 11.34
N GLU A 46 3.55 -12.41 10.80
CA GLU A 46 3.75 -11.81 9.47
C GLU A 46 2.85 -10.58 9.36
N THR A 47 3.50 -9.45 9.08
CA THR A 47 2.97 -8.23 8.44
C THR A 47 1.69 -7.62 9.02
N THR A 48 1.91 -6.62 9.87
CA THR A 48 0.96 -5.59 10.32
C THR A 48 0.11 -5.01 9.18
N ALA A 49 -1.05 -5.61 8.89
CA ALA A 49 -2.11 -4.93 8.15
C ALA A 49 -3.00 -4.17 9.13
N THR A 50 -2.44 -3.14 9.77
CA THR A 50 -3.21 -2.12 10.45
C THR A 50 -3.97 -1.34 9.37
N THR A 51 -5.23 -1.73 9.10
CA THR A 51 -6.15 -0.85 8.37
C THR A 51 -6.65 0.23 9.32
N THR A 52 -5.78 1.20 9.59
CA THR A 52 -6.21 2.50 10.10
C THR A 52 -6.72 3.29 8.91
N GLN A 53 -8.04 3.50 8.85
CA GLN A 53 -8.62 4.51 7.97
C GLN A 53 -8.04 5.86 8.38
N SER A 54 -7.10 6.38 7.59
CA SER A 54 -6.52 7.69 7.77
C SER A 54 -6.82 8.57 6.57
N SER A 55 -7.11 9.82 6.87
CA SER A 55 -7.22 10.97 5.97
C SER A 55 -6.07 10.98 4.96
N GLY A 56 -6.39 10.99 3.66
CA GLY A 56 -5.44 11.10 2.55
C GLY A 56 -4.57 9.85 2.32
N SER A 57 -4.63 9.27 1.12
CA SER A 57 -3.66 8.24 0.71
C SER A 57 -2.29 8.90 0.57
N THR A 58 -1.27 8.44 1.31
CA THR A 58 0.13 8.86 1.08
C THR A 58 0.80 8.02 -0.02
N GLY A 59 0.09 7.01 -0.55
CA GLY A 59 0.67 6.05 -1.48
C GLY A 59 1.69 5.12 -0.83
N GLY A 60 1.56 4.82 0.47
CA GLY A 60 2.39 3.85 1.18
C GLY A 60 3.76 4.36 1.63
N VAL A 61 3.94 5.68 1.73
CA VAL A 61 5.18 6.32 2.23
C VAL A 61 4.88 7.26 3.40
N PRO A 62 5.89 7.67 4.19
CA PRO A 62 5.76 8.75 5.16
C PRO A 62 5.29 10.06 4.51
N GLU A 63 4.64 10.94 5.30
CA GLU A 63 4.02 12.19 4.80
C GLU A 63 5.02 13.11 4.07
N ALA A 64 6.28 13.11 4.49
CA ALA A 64 7.37 13.87 3.86
C ALA A 64 7.56 13.55 2.37
N TYR A 65 7.13 12.37 1.93
CA TYR A 65 7.27 11.90 0.55
C TYR A 65 5.99 12.02 -0.27
N ALA A 66 4.83 12.15 0.36
CA ALA A 66 3.52 12.00 -0.31
C ALA A 66 3.36 12.87 -1.56
N THR A 67 3.91 14.10 -1.53
CA THR A 67 3.93 15.03 -2.66
C THR A 67 5.33 15.57 -2.94
N ALA A 68 6.38 14.83 -2.57
CA ALA A 68 7.75 15.25 -2.80
C ALA A 68 8.11 15.20 -4.30
N THR A 69 9.15 15.94 -4.66
CA THR A 69 9.65 16.07 -6.03
C THR A 69 10.82 15.13 -6.28
N SER A 70 10.83 14.48 -7.43
CA SER A 70 11.93 13.63 -7.92
C SER A 70 13.10 14.42 -8.47
N LEU A 71 14.18 13.72 -8.82
CA LEU A 71 15.37 14.29 -9.44
C LEU A 71 15.06 15.13 -10.68
N ASP A 72 14.12 14.71 -11.53
CA ASP A 72 13.73 15.45 -12.73
C ASP A 72 12.67 16.54 -12.55
N GLY A 73 12.27 16.84 -11.31
CA GLY A 73 11.25 17.84 -11.04
C GLY A 73 9.81 17.31 -11.08
N THR A 74 9.59 16.02 -11.34
CA THR A 74 8.24 15.43 -11.29
C THR A 74 7.74 15.37 -9.85
N GLN A 75 6.57 15.96 -9.59
CA GLN A 75 5.94 15.87 -8.27
C GLN A 75 5.19 14.53 -8.13
N ARG A 76 5.39 13.82 -7.01
CA ARG A 76 4.59 12.64 -6.67
C ARG A 76 3.13 13.04 -6.47
N ASN A 77 2.24 12.22 -7.00
CA ASN A 77 0.81 12.29 -6.70
C ASN A 77 0.34 10.90 -6.22
N PRO A 78 -0.13 10.77 -4.97
CA PRO A 78 -0.48 9.48 -4.39
C PRO A 78 -1.69 8.80 -5.05
N ASP A 79 -2.48 9.53 -5.83
CA ASP A 79 -3.64 9.00 -6.56
C ASP A 79 -3.28 8.44 -7.94
N SER A 80 -2.02 8.60 -8.40
CA SER A 80 -1.57 8.20 -9.74
C SER A 80 -0.33 7.31 -9.73
N LEU A 81 -0.20 6.43 -8.74
CA LEU A 81 0.95 5.55 -8.55
C LEU A 81 0.68 4.14 -9.08
N SER A 82 1.70 3.52 -9.67
CA SER A 82 1.73 2.08 -9.93
C SER A 82 2.16 1.31 -8.69
N SER A 83 1.67 0.09 -8.48
CA SER A 83 2.21 -0.78 -7.43
C SER A 83 3.61 -1.25 -7.78
N GLN A 84 4.41 -1.59 -6.78
CA GLN A 84 5.74 -2.19 -6.95
C GLN A 84 5.69 -3.46 -7.81
N GLU A 85 4.68 -4.29 -7.62
CA GLU A 85 4.45 -5.51 -8.41
C GLU A 85 4.21 -5.19 -9.90
N ALA A 86 3.46 -4.14 -10.21
CA ALA A 86 3.12 -3.76 -11.59
C ALA A 86 4.35 -3.29 -12.39
N VAL A 87 5.38 -2.80 -11.71
CA VAL A 87 6.65 -2.36 -12.32
C VAL A 87 7.79 -3.35 -12.08
N SER A 88 7.49 -4.55 -11.56
CA SER A 88 8.48 -5.56 -11.17
C SER A 88 9.63 -4.97 -10.37
N TYR A 89 9.30 -4.20 -9.33
CA TYR A 89 10.29 -3.61 -8.44
C TYR A 89 11.09 -4.71 -7.71
N GLN A 90 12.37 -4.44 -7.50
CA GLN A 90 13.31 -5.25 -6.72
C GLN A 90 14.23 -4.31 -5.94
N ASP A 91 14.71 -4.75 -4.78
CA ASP A 91 15.61 -3.95 -3.93
C ASP A 91 17.07 -3.96 -4.41
N GLU A 92 17.41 -4.85 -5.34
CA GLU A 92 18.76 -4.94 -5.91
C GLU A 92 18.84 -4.24 -7.27
N PRO A 93 20.02 -3.72 -7.67
CA PRO A 93 20.19 -3.05 -8.95
C PRO A 93 20.10 -4.03 -10.13
N SER A 94 19.83 -3.50 -11.33
CA SER A 94 19.79 -4.29 -12.57
C SER A 94 20.79 -3.75 -13.60
N GLU A 95 21.87 -4.49 -13.83
CA GLU A 95 22.90 -4.13 -14.84
C GLU A 95 23.48 -2.71 -14.63
N GLY A 96 23.69 -2.31 -13.37
CA GLY A 96 24.16 -0.97 -13.01
C GLY A 96 23.07 0.11 -13.01
N ARG A 97 21.83 -0.23 -13.36
CA ARG A 97 20.66 0.67 -13.24
C ARG A 97 20.06 0.54 -11.85
N GLN A 98 19.87 1.67 -11.19
CA GLN A 98 19.34 1.74 -9.83
C GLN A 98 18.54 3.02 -9.60
N CYS A 99 17.67 3.01 -8.59
CA CYS A 99 16.75 4.11 -8.31
C CYS A 99 17.49 5.43 -8.05
N SER A 100 18.62 5.44 -7.35
CA SER A 100 19.39 6.67 -7.12
C SER A 100 19.91 7.36 -8.40
N THR A 101 19.97 6.65 -9.53
CA THR A 101 20.31 7.22 -10.85
C THR A 101 19.10 7.29 -11.79
N CYS A 102 17.90 7.02 -11.28
CA CYS A 102 16.64 7.09 -12.02
C CYS A 102 16.01 8.47 -11.86
N ARG A 103 15.52 9.05 -12.95
CA ARG A 103 14.94 10.40 -12.96
C ARG A 103 13.72 10.59 -12.04
N TYR A 104 12.97 9.52 -11.80
CA TYR A 104 11.75 9.55 -10.98
C TYR A 104 12.03 9.32 -9.50
N TYR A 105 13.28 9.08 -9.11
CA TYR A 105 13.62 8.86 -7.72
C TYR A 105 13.48 10.14 -6.90
N ILE A 106 12.94 9.98 -5.71
CA ILE A 106 12.82 11.01 -4.69
C ILE A 106 13.81 10.59 -3.60
N GLU A 107 14.85 11.39 -3.42
CA GLU A 107 15.87 11.17 -2.40
C GLU A 107 15.26 11.15 -1.00
N ASP A 108 15.99 10.52 -0.08
CA ASP A 108 15.67 10.48 1.34
C ASP A 108 15.40 11.91 1.88
N ARG A 109 14.23 12.09 2.50
CA ARG A 109 13.73 13.33 3.10
C ARG A 109 13.69 13.30 4.62
N ASN A 110 13.80 12.13 5.25
CA ASN A 110 13.62 11.94 6.70
C ASN A 110 14.84 11.32 7.41
N GLY A 111 15.90 10.99 6.67
CA GLY A 111 17.17 10.51 7.20
C GLY A 111 17.20 9.01 7.53
N ASP A 112 16.29 8.21 6.96
CA ASP A 112 16.23 6.75 7.19
C ASP A 112 16.99 5.93 6.12
N GLY A 113 17.55 6.60 5.11
CA GLY A 113 18.29 5.97 4.02
C GLY A 113 17.43 5.37 2.91
N VAL A 114 16.10 5.50 2.99
CA VAL A 114 15.16 5.02 1.99
C VAL A 114 14.45 6.22 1.34
N GLY A 115 14.20 6.15 0.04
CA GLY A 115 13.52 7.20 -0.70
C GLY A 115 12.10 6.84 -1.09
N ALA A 116 11.60 7.55 -2.11
CA ALA A 116 10.36 7.24 -2.79
C ALA A 116 10.53 7.38 -4.30
N CYS A 117 9.46 7.18 -5.08
CA CYS A 117 9.46 7.35 -6.52
C CYS A 117 8.24 8.17 -6.98
N ALA A 118 8.37 9.08 -7.94
CA ALA A 118 7.23 9.89 -8.37
C ALA A 118 6.05 9.08 -8.94
N ILE A 119 6.31 7.85 -9.43
CA ILE A 119 5.35 7.01 -10.15
C ILE A 119 5.06 5.64 -9.50
N VAL A 120 5.81 5.24 -8.47
CA VAL A 120 5.65 3.92 -7.81
C VAL A 120 5.22 4.11 -6.36
N ALA A 121 4.21 3.37 -5.91
CA ALA A 121 3.75 3.34 -4.53
C ALA A 121 4.77 2.67 -3.61
N GLY A 122 4.72 3.02 -2.32
CA GLY A 122 5.66 2.52 -1.32
C GLY A 122 7.01 3.24 -1.32
N GLU A 123 7.81 2.87 -0.33
CA GLU A 123 9.20 3.28 -0.17
C GLU A 123 10.08 2.61 -1.23
N VAL A 124 11.17 3.25 -1.61
CA VAL A 124 12.05 2.82 -2.70
C VAL A 124 13.51 2.95 -2.25
N ALA A 125 14.23 1.83 -2.22
CA ALA A 125 15.64 1.83 -1.88
C ALA A 125 16.47 2.52 -2.98
N PRO A 126 17.54 3.27 -2.64
CA PRO A 126 18.39 3.92 -3.64
C PRO A 126 19.09 2.91 -4.58
N GLU A 127 19.40 1.71 -4.10
CA GLU A 127 19.95 0.60 -4.89
C GLU A 127 18.90 -0.20 -5.68
N GLY A 128 17.61 0.02 -5.42
CA GLY A 128 16.52 -0.73 -6.03
C GLY A 128 16.38 -0.48 -7.53
N TYR A 129 15.53 -1.26 -8.20
CA TYR A 129 15.28 -1.15 -9.63
C TYR A 129 13.83 -1.53 -9.96
N CYS A 130 13.27 -0.92 -11.01
CA CYS A 130 12.00 -1.34 -11.61
C CYS A 130 12.05 -1.19 -13.14
N VAL A 131 11.14 -1.83 -13.86
CA VAL A 131 11.12 -1.83 -15.34
C VAL A 131 10.85 -0.45 -15.94
N SER A 132 10.34 0.50 -15.16
CA SER A 132 10.09 1.89 -15.55
C SER A 132 11.33 2.78 -15.38
N TYR A 133 12.50 2.19 -15.14
CA TYR A 133 13.77 2.92 -15.01
C TYR A 133 14.02 3.81 -16.23
N VAL A 134 14.38 5.06 -15.98
CA VAL A 134 14.91 5.98 -16.98
C VAL A 134 16.05 6.74 -16.35
N GLU A 135 17.20 6.75 -17.03
CA GLU A 135 18.40 7.43 -16.58
C GLU A 135 18.13 8.93 -16.35
N TYR A 136 18.68 9.43 -15.24
CA TYR A 136 18.71 10.84 -14.92
C TYR A 136 19.94 11.48 -15.57
N GLU A 137 19.72 12.40 -16.51
CA GLU A 137 20.78 13.00 -17.32
C GLU A 137 21.44 14.22 -16.66
N GLY A 138 20.97 14.66 -15.48
CA GLY A 138 21.58 15.72 -14.67
C GLY A 138 21.91 17.02 -15.40
#